data_AF-A0A2N3TB36-F1
#
_entry.id   AF-A0A2N3TB36-F1
#
_cell.length_a   1.000
_cell.length_b   1.000
_cell.length_c   1.000
_cell.angle_alpha   90.00
_cell.angle_beta   90.00
_cell.angle_gamma   90.00
#
_symmetry.space_group_name_H-M   'P 1'
#
loop_
_entity.id
_entity.type
_entity.pdbx_description
1 polymer ?
#
loop_
_entity_poly.entity_id
_entity_poly.type
_entity_poly.pdbx_seq_one_letter_code
_entity_poly.pdbx_strand_id
1 'polypeptide(L)'
;MAINSRTPISSLLSKLLKDTLTTSQIQDIANKYHVHYNTIINIRDRRKKDPNKQILKEMIRMAISHQKQTIETSKVLLDQLEKELEKLM
;
A
#
# COMPACT_ATOMS: atom_id res chain seq x y z
N MET A 1 9.25 -26.67 -15.92
CA MET A 1 8.37 -25.63 -16.49
C MET A 1 8.79 -24.27 -15.96
N ALA A 2 9.45 -23.46 -16.79
CA ALA A 2 9.78 -22.08 -16.43
C ALA A 2 8.50 -21.25 -16.53
N ILE A 3 7.91 -20.92 -15.38
CA ILE A 3 6.79 -19.97 -15.32
C ILE A 3 7.37 -18.65 -15.82
N ASN A 4 7.03 -18.25 -17.04
CA ASN A 4 7.40 -16.97 -17.61
C ASN A 4 6.94 -15.86 -16.64
N SER A 5 7.85 -15.37 -15.80
CA SER A 5 7.60 -14.34 -14.77
C SER A 5 7.38 -12.95 -15.37
N ARG A 6 7.06 -12.88 -16.67
CA ARG A 6 6.89 -11.64 -17.44
C ARG A 6 5.46 -11.11 -17.36
N THR A 7 4.70 -11.52 -16.35
CA THR A 7 3.35 -11.02 -16.11
C THR A 7 3.39 -9.88 -15.10
N PRO A 8 2.80 -8.71 -15.44
CA PRO A 8 2.65 -7.64 -14.46
C PRO A 8 1.74 -8.11 -13.32
N ILE A 9 1.74 -7.36 -12.22
CA ILE A 9 0.87 -7.65 -11.08
C ILE A 9 -0.61 -7.70 -11.49
N SER A 10 -1.44 -8.38 -10.69
CA SER A 10 -2.87 -8.51 -10.97
C SER A 10 -3.58 -7.16 -10.95
N SER A 11 -4.71 -7.05 -11.68
CA SER A 11 -5.52 -5.82 -11.70
C SER A 11 -6.00 -5.43 -10.31
N LEU A 12 -6.43 -6.43 -9.53
CA LEU A 12 -6.86 -6.25 -8.15
C LEU A 12 -5.73 -5.68 -7.28
N LEU A 13 -4.54 -6.28 -7.34
CA LEU A 13 -3.41 -5.82 -6.52
C LEU A 13 -2.98 -4.40 -6.90
N SER A 14 -2.97 -4.06 -8.19
CA SER A 14 -2.69 -2.69 -8.65
C SER A 14 -3.66 -1.68 -8.08
N LYS A 15 -4.96 -2.00 -8.10
CA LYS A 15 -6.01 -1.13 -7.53
C LYS A 15 -5.80 -0.96 -6.02
N LEU A 16 -5.62 -2.06 -5.29
CA LEU A 16 -5.40 -2.01 -3.84
C LEU A 16 -4.17 -1.18 -3.46
N LEU A 17 -3.06 -1.31 -4.18
CA LEU A 17 -1.85 -0.52 -3.93
C LEU A 17 -2.02 0.96 -4.29
N LYS A 18 -2.87 1.31 -5.26
CA LYS A 18 -3.22 2.70 -5.57
C LYS A 18 -4.06 3.35 -4.49
N ASP A 19 -5.02 2.60 -3.94
CA ASP A 19 -5.95 3.11 -2.95
C ASP A 19 -5.32 3.24 -1.55
N THR A 20 -4.19 2.56 -1.31
CA THR A 20 -3.55 2.49 0.01
C THR A 20 -2.20 3.21 0.11
N LEU A 21 -1.36 3.16 -0.92
CA LEU A 21 -0.03 3.74 -0.83
C LEU A 21 -0.05 5.24 -1.13
N THR A 22 0.41 6.03 -0.17
CA THR A 22 0.60 7.47 -0.35
C THR A 22 1.86 7.79 -1.15
N THR A 23 1.95 9.00 -1.69
CA THR A 23 3.15 9.48 -2.41
C THR A 23 4.42 9.37 -1.56
N SER A 24 4.35 9.70 -0.27
CA SER A 24 5.49 9.58 0.66
C SER A 24 5.95 8.14 0.80
N GLN A 25 5.02 7.21 0.97
CA GLN A 25 5.32 5.77 1.08
C GLN A 25 5.96 5.22 -0.19
N ILE A 26 5.49 5.64 -1.37
CA ILE A 26 6.09 5.27 -2.65
C ILE A 26 7.52 5.81 -2.74
N GLN A 27 7.76 7.03 -2.26
CA GLN A 27 9.09 7.64 -2.24
C GLN A 27 10.04 6.94 -1.27
N ASP A 28 9.56 6.55 -0.08
CA ASP A 28 10.34 5.78 0.88
C ASP A 28 10.79 4.43 0.32
N ILE A 29 9.90 3.72 -0.38
CA ILE A 29 10.23 2.47 -1.06
C ILE A 29 11.25 2.71 -2.17
N ALA A 30 11.11 3.79 -2.95
CA ALA A 30 12.04 4.13 -4.01
C ALA A 30 13.45 4.39 -3.47
N ASN A 31 13.55 5.15 -2.37
CA ASN A 31 14.80 5.44 -1.68
C ASN A 31 15.42 4.17 -1.08
N LYS A 32 14.63 3.35 -0.37
CA LYS A 32 15.08 2.10 0.26
C LYS A 32 15.72 1.13 -0.74
N TYR A 33 15.19 1.07 -1.95
CA TYR A 33 15.67 0.18 -3.01
C TYR A 33 16.58 0.87 -4.03
N HIS A 34 16.95 2.14 -3.83
CA HIS A 34 17.76 2.94 -4.75
C HIS A 34 17.24 2.89 -6.20
N VAL A 35 15.92 2.96 -6.38
CA VAL A 35 15.27 3.00 -7.69
C VAL A 35 14.55 4.31 -7.90
N HIS A 36 14.36 4.71 -9.16
CA HIS A 36 13.54 5.88 -9.47
C HIS A 36 12.11 5.70 -8.96
N TYR A 37 11.53 6.77 -8.43
CA TYR A 37 10.12 6.85 -8.03
C TYR A 37 9.16 6.29 -9.09
N ASN A 38 9.42 6.62 -10.36
CA ASN A 38 8.61 6.14 -11.49
C ASN A 38 8.67 4.61 -11.68
N THR A 39 9.74 3.95 -11.21
CA THR A 39 9.84 2.48 -11.21
C THR A 39 8.81 1.86 -10.28
N ILE A 40 8.61 2.44 -9.09
CA ILE A 40 7.61 1.98 -8.13
C ILE A 40 6.21 2.21 -8.68
N ILE A 41 5.96 3.39 -9.28
CA ILE A 41 4.69 3.67 -9.98
C ILE A 41 4.43 2.65 -11.08
N ASN A 42 5.43 2.36 -11.92
CA ASN A 42 5.25 1.42 -13.02
C ASN A 42 4.96 -0.01 -12.54
N ILE A 43 5.48 -0.40 -11.38
CA ILE A 43 5.12 -1.68 -10.72
C ILE A 43 3.68 -1.61 -10.22
N ARG A 44 3.32 -0.57 -9.46
CA ARG A 44 1.97 -0.32 -8.94
C ARG A 44 0.92 -0.31 -10.06
N ASP A 45 1.23 0.30 -11.19
CA ASP A 45 0.32 0.55 -12.30
C ASP A 45 0.37 -0.54 -13.38
N ARG A 46 1.02 -1.69 -13.10
CA ARG A 46 1.09 -2.85 -14.01
C ARG A 46 1.82 -2.56 -15.34
N ARG A 47 2.55 -1.44 -15.43
CA ARG A 47 3.35 -1.07 -16.60
C ARG A 47 4.65 -1.86 -16.68
N LYS A 48 5.13 -2.40 -15.55
CA LYS A 48 6.32 -3.26 -15.49
C LYS A 48 5.94 -4.75 -15.57
N LYS A 49 6.37 -5.40 -16.65
CA LYS A 49 6.09 -6.81 -16.96
C LYS A 49 6.80 -7.80 -16.02
N ASP A 50 7.99 -7.45 -15.53
CA ASP A 50 8.74 -8.25 -14.55
C ASP A 50 9.09 -7.34 -13.35
N PRO A 51 8.16 -7.19 -12.39
CA PRO A 51 8.37 -6.36 -11.22
C PRO A 51 9.33 -7.05 -10.24
N ASN A 52 10.25 -6.29 -9.65
CA ASN A 52 11.14 -6.83 -8.61
C ASN A 52 10.30 -7.34 -7.43
N LYS A 53 10.38 -8.65 -7.16
CA LYS A 53 9.60 -9.33 -6.13
C LYS A 53 9.85 -8.78 -4.72
N GLN A 54 11.06 -8.28 -4.43
CA GLN A 54 11.37 -7.68 -3.12
C GLN A 54 10.63 -6.36 -2.95
N ILE A 55 10.68 -5.48 -3.96
CA ILE A 55 9.96 -4.20 -3.98
C ILE A 55 8.45 -4.44 -3.83
N LEU A 56 7.91 -5.40 -4.58
CA LEU A 56 6.48 -5.71 -4.51
C LEU A 56 6.05 -6.21 -3.12
N LYS A 57 6.86 -7.06 -2.48
CA LYS A 57 6.58 -7.55 -1.11
C LYS A 57 6.54 -6.39 -0.11
N GLU A 58 7.45 -5.43 -0.21
CA GLU A 58 7.45 -4.27 0.68
C GLU A 58 6.27 -3.34 0.42
N MET A 59 5.90 -3.10 -0.84
CA MET A 59 4.69 -2.35 -1.18
C MET A 59 3.45 -2.96 -0.52
N ILE A 60 3.30 -4.29 -0.58
CA ILE A 60 2.18 -5.01 0.04
C ILE A 60 2.23 -4.88 1.57
N ARG A 61 3.40 -5.07 2.20
CA ARG A 61 3.55 -4.95 3.66
C ARG A 61 3.18 -3.55 4.15
N MET A 62 3.64 -2.52 3.44
CA MET A 62 3.37 -1.14 3.78
C MET A 62 1.88 -0.82 3.65
N ALA A 63 1.23 -1.27 2.57
CA ALA A 63 -0.21 -1.15 2.38
C ALA A 63 -1.01 -1.82 3.53
N ILE A 64 -0.63 -3.05 3.92
CA ILE A 64 -1.28 -3.76 5.04
C ILE A 64 -1.09 -3.00 6.35
N SER A 65 0.12 -2.52 6.64
CA SER A 65 0.41 -1.78 7.87
C SER A 65 -0.41 -0.50 7.94
N HIS A 66 -0.50 0.23 6.83
CA HIS A 66 -1.27 1.48 6.76
C HIS A 66 -2.77 1.26 6.97
N GLN A 67 -3.34 0.21 6.36
CA GLN A 67 -4.74 -0.15 6.56
C GLN A 67 -5.02 -0.52 8.02
N LYS A 68 -4.15 -1.31 8.67
CA LYS A 68 -4.29 -1.66 10.09
C LYS A 68 -4.31 -0.41 10.97
N GLN A 69 -3.37 0.50 10.76
CA GLN A 69 -3.26 1.73 11.53
C GLN A 69 -4.47 2.65 11.33
N THR A 70 -5.00 2.70 10.10
CA THR A 70 -6.23 3.46 9.78
C THR A 70 -7.43 2.89 10.53
N ILE A 71 -7.61 1.56 10.51
CA ILE A 71 -8.70 0.89 11.23
C ILE A 71 -8.61 1.13 12.74
N GLU A 72 -7.40 1.01 13.31
CA GLU A 72 -7.17 1.26 14.74
C GLU A 72 -7.52 2.70 15.11
N THR A 73 -7.08 3.67 14.32
CA THR A 73 -7.39 5.10 14.52
C THR A 73 -8.89 5.35 14.43
N SER A 74 -9.57 4.78 13.42
CA SER A 74 -11.03 4.93 13.27
C SER A 74 -11.80 4.34 14.46
N LYS A 75 -11.36 3.21 15.02
CA LYS A 75 -11.96 2.64 16.22
C LYS A 75 -11.81 3.57 17.43
N VAL A 76 -10.60 4.07 17.67
CA VAL A 76 -10.34 5.02 18.76
C VAL A 76 -11.18 6.28 18.63
N LEU A 77 -11.32 6.81 17.40
CA LEU A 77 -12.18 7.97 17.13
C LEU A 77 -13.65 7.67 17.46
N LEU A 78 -14.17 6.52 17.03
CA LEU A 78 -15.54 6.11 17.33
C LEU A 78 -15.76 5.99 18.84
N ASP A 79 -14.86 5.32 19.55
CA ASP A 79 -14.93 5.19 21.02
C ASP A 79 -14.91 6.56 21.72
N GLN A 80 -14.12 7.52 21.21
CA GLN A 80 -14.08 8.88 21.73
C GLN A 80 -15.39 9.64 21.46
N LEU A 81 -15.94 9.52 20.24
CA LEU A 81 -17.21 10.13 19.88
C LEU A 81 -18.37 9.56 20.71
N GLU A 82 -18.38 8.26 20.98
CA GLU A 82 -19.36 7.62 21.86
C GLU A 82 -19.25 8.16 23.30
N LYS A 83 -18.04 8.31 23.84
CA LYS A 83 -17.85 8.91 25.17
C LYS A 83 -18.30 10.37 25.24
N GLU A 84 -18.04 11.15 24.20
CA GLU A 84 -18.53 12.54 24.14
C GLU A 84 -20.07 12.57 24.03
N LEU A 85 -20.67 11.63 23.30
CA LEU A 85 -22.12 11.48 23.22
C LEU A 85 -22.74 11.10 24.58
N GLU A 86 -22.14 10.18 25.31
CA GLU A 86 -22.59 9.79 26.67
C GLU A 86 -22.56 10.95 27.67
N LYS A 87 -21.58 11.86 27.57
CA LYS A 87 -21.50 13.04 28.46
C LYS A 87 -22.61 14.07 28.20
N LEU A 88 -23.24 14.01 27.03
CA LEU A 88 -24.31 14.92 26.63
C LEU A 88 -25.70 14.37 26.97
N MET A 89 -25.79 13.12 27.47
CA MET A 89 -27.01 12.48 27.95
C MET A 89 -27.09 12.51 29.48
#